data_AF-A0A4R1QT51-F1
#
_entry.id   AF-A0A4R1QT51-F1
#
_cell.length_a   1.000
_cell.length_b   1.000
_cell.length_c   1.000
_cell.angle_alpha   90.00
_cell.angle_beta   90.00
_cell.angle_gamma   90.00
#
_symmetry.space_group_name_H-M   'P 1'
#
loop_
_entity.id
_entity.type
_entity.pdbx_description
1 polymer ?
#
loop_
_entity_poly.entity_id
_entity_poly.type
_entity_poly.pdbx_seq_one_letter_code
_entity_poly.pdbx_strand_id
1 'polypeptide(L)'
;MNPTQQGIQDRKSVRVFLDQSVTPAMKEQLLEAAFQAPTAGCQQLYTILDITDPERKARLAELCDHQPFIATAPVVLVFLADCARWPGVYREAGCAPRPAGAGDLFLALADACIAAQNVVVAAHSLGLGSCYIGDILENCEQVREELALPAQVVPAAMLVIGWPTRQQQQRKKPARFARNYIVAENQYPEYTGEQHRQALEERATRGGNETFDFDQWVKAFEQRKYGSDFSREMSRSAAEYLKDFLNETE
;
A
#
# COMPACT_ATOMS: atom_id res chain seq x y z
N MET A 1 -9.47 19.33 17.63
CA MET A 1 -9.14 18.53 16.44
C MET A 1 -10.36 18.48 15.55
N ASN A 2 -10.24 18.68 14.23
CA ASN A 2 -11.39 18.64 13.32
C ASN A 2 -11.77 17.17 12.96
N PRO A 3 -12.95 16.92 12.34
CA PRO A 3 -13.39 15.56 12.03
C PRO A 3 -12.42 14.76 11.15
N THR A 4 -11.81 15.39 10.15
CA THR A 4 -10.83 14.75 9.27
C THR A 4 -9.59 14.29 10.05
N GLN A 5 -9.05 15.16 10.90
CA GLN A 5 -7.90 14.85 11.76
C GLN A 5 -8.25 13.72 12.76
N GLN A 6 -9.45 13.75 13.34
CA GLN A 6 -9.93 12.68 14.21
C GLN A 6 -9.99 11.34 13.47
N GLY A 7 -10.58 11.32 12.27
CA GLY A 7 -10.63 10.11 11.45
C GLY A 7 -9.24 9.55 11.13
N ILE A 8 -8.28 10.40 10.77
CA ILE A 8 -6.89 9.96 10.54
C ILE A 8 -6.27 9.37 11.81
N GLN A 9 -6.54 9.97 12.98
CA GLN A 9 -6.07 9.48 14.28
C GLN A 9 -6.71 8.16 14.70
N ASP A 10 -7.98 7.92 14.38
CA ASP A 10 -8.69 6.70 14.78
C ASP A 10 -8.47 5.53 13.82
N ARG A 11 -8.27 5.84 12.53
CA ARG A 11 -8.08 4.85 11.47
C ARG A 11 -6.97 3.85 11.80
N LYS A 12 -7.28 2.57 11.67
CA LYS A 12 -6.38 1.41 11.83
C LYS A 12 -6.74 0.32 10.82
N SER A 13 -5.79 -0.56 10.52
CA SER A 13 -6.03 -1.63 9.54
C SER A 13 -7.07 -2.63 10.05
N VAL A 14 -8.04 -2.96 9.21
CA VAL A 14 -9.12 -3.92 9.43
C VAL A 14 -8.93 -5.09 8.47
N ARG A 15 -8.90 -6.31 9.01
CA ARG A 15 -8.64 -7.54 8.23
C ARG A 15 -9.72 -8.61 8.41
N VAL A 16 -10.82 -8.25 9.05
CA VAL A 16 -11.98 -9.12 9.22
C VAL A 16 -13.21 -8.25 9.03
N PHE A 17 -14.05 -8.63 8.08
CA PHE A 17 -15.20 -7.85 7.67
C PHE A 17 -16.49 -8.60 7.99
N LEU A 18 -17.59 -7.87 8.14
CA LEU A 18 -18.93 -8.44 8.15
C LEU A 18 -19.31 -8.88 6.73
N ASP A 19 -20.17 -9.88 6.63
CA ASP A 19 -20.84 -10.26 5.39
C ASP A 19 -21.94 -9.23 5.05
N GLN A 20 -21.48 -8.02 4.72
CA GLN A 20 -22.31 -6.87 4.40
C GLN A 20 -21.73 -6.18 3.17
N SER A 21 -22.57 -5.95 2.16
CA SER A 21 -22.14 -5.30 0.92
C SER A 21 -21.77 -3.83 1.16
N VAL A 22 -20.77 -3.35 0.42
CA VAL A 22 -20.55 -1.91 0.20
C VAL A 22 -21.37 -1.51 -1.02
N THR A 23 -22.21 -0.49 -0.89
CA THR A 23 -23.11 -0.10 -1.99
C THR A 23 -22.34 0.47 -3.18
N PRO A 24 -22.86 0.39 -4.41
CA PRO A 24 -22.23 1.01 -5.57
C PRO A 24 -21.97 2.51 -5.38
N ALA A 25 -22.92 3.24 -4.76
CA ALA A 25 -22.77 4.66 -4.47
C ALA A 25 -21.63 4.96 -3.48
N MET A 26 -21.45 4.12 -2.46
CA MET A 26 -20.30 4.24 -1.56
C MET A 26 -18.99 3.96 -2.30
N LYS A 27 -18.94 2.91 -3.13
CA LYS A 27 -17.76 2.60 -3.94
C LYS A 27 -17.40 3.75 -4.89
N GLU A 28 -18.40 4.39 -5.49
CA GLU A 28 -18.19 5.58 -6.31
C GLU A 28 -17.57 6.73 -5.51
N GLN A 29 -18.06 7.01 -4.29
CA GLN A 29 -17.45 8.01 -3.41
C GLN A 29 -16.00 7.68 -3.05
N LEU A 30 -15.66 6.39 -2.92
CA LEU A 30 -14.28 5.95 -2.70
C LEU A 30 -13.40 6.25 -3.91
N LEU A 31 -13.86 5.93 -5.12
CA LEU A 31 -13.12 6.19 -6.35
C LEU A 31 -12.96 7.69 -6.59
N GLU A 32 -14.01 8.48 -6.38
CA GLU A 32 -13.96 9.94 -6.49
C GLU A 32 -12.92 10.53 -5.53
N ALA A 33 -12.83 10.03 -4.29
CA ALA A 33 -11.81 10.46 -3.35
C ALA A 33 -10.38 10.21 -3.87
N ALA A 34 -10.16 9.09 -4.58
CA ALA A 34 -8.87 8.80 -5.22
C ALA A 34 -8.51 9.86 -6.28
N PHE A 35 -9.49 10.32 -7.06
CA PHE A 35 -9.32 11.32 -8.11
C PHE A 35 -8.94 12.70 -7.56
N GLN A 36 -9.30 13.00 -6.31
CA GLN A 36 -8.92 14.23 -5.62
C GLN A 36 -7.46 14.24 -5.12
N ALA A 37 -6.68 13.19 -5.37
CA ALA A 37 -5.27 13.16 -5.00
C ALA A 37 -4.42 14.10 -5.86
N PRO A 38 -3.44 14.82 -5.28
CA PRO A 38 -2.43 15.51 -6.07
C PRO A 38 -1.55 14.49 -6.82
N THR A 39 -1.10 14.86 -8.02
CA THR A 39 -0.30 13.97 -8.89
C THR A 39 0.83 14.73 -9.57
N ALA A 40 1.96 14.06 -9.81
CA ALA A 40 3.10 14.64 -10.50
C ALA A 40 2.70 15.21 -11.87
N GLY A 41 2.94 16.50 -12.11
CA GLY A 41 2.60 17.16 -13.37
C GLY A 41 1.12 17.12 -13.76
N CYS A 42 0.20 16.84 -12.83
CA CYS A 42 -1.22 16.57 -13.12
C CYS A 42 -1.43 15.38 -14.09
N GLN A 43 -0.50 14.42 -14.09
CA GLN A 43 -0.50 13.33 -15.05
C GLN A 43 -1.37 12.14 -14.64
N GLN A 44 -1.75 12.03 -13.36
CA GLN A 44 -2.48 10.87 -12.83
C GLN A 44 -1.81 9.55 -13.26
N LEU A 45 -0.54 9.37 -12.86
CA LEU A 45 0.30 8.22 -13.22
C LEU A 45 -0.10 6.92 -12.49
N TYR A 46 -1.40 6.70 -12.32
CA TYR A 46 -1.96 5.52 -11.71
C TYR A 46 -3.19 5.00 -12.46
N THR A 47 -3.40 3.68 -12.39
CA THR A 47 -4.64 3.00 -12.77
C THR A 47 -5.20 2.29 -11.54
N ILE A 48 -6.52 2.33 -11.33
CA ILE A 48 -7.20 1.61 -10.25
C ILE A 48 -7.99 0.46 -10.87
N LEU A 49 -7.64 -0.78 -10.52
CA LEU A 49 -8.44 -1.95 -10.88
C LEU A 49 -9.42 -2.26 -9.75
N ASP A 50 -10.72 -2.29 -10.07
CA ASP A 50 -11.77 -2.80 -9.17
C ASP A 50 -11.95 -4.30 -9.41
N ILE A 51 -11.40 -5.12 -8.51
CA ILE A 51 -11.43 -6.58 -8.64
C ILE A 51 -12.77 -7.09 -8.13
N THR A 52 -13.73 -7.25 -9.04
CA THR A 52 -15.09 -7.68 -8.69
C THR A 52 -15.31 -9.19 -8.78
N ASP A 53 -14.50 -9.88 -9.56
CA ASP A 53 -14.59 -11.32 -9.80
C ASP A 53 -14.11 -12.11 -8.56
N PRO A 54 -14.97 -12.96 -7.95
CA PRO A 54 -14.60 -13.77 -6.78
C PRO A 54 -13.40 -14.70 -7.01
N GLU A 55 -13.27 -15.29 -8.21
CA GLU A 55 -12.15 -16.20 -8.50
C GLU A 55 -10.83 -15.44 -8.54
N ARG A 56 -10.84 -14.22 -9.09
CA ARG A 56 -9.66 -13.34 -9.11
C ARG A 56 -9.30 -12.88 -7.70
N LYS A 57 -10.28 -12.53 -6.85
CA LYS A 57 -10.02 -12.21 -5.44
C LYS A 57 -9.39 -13.39 -4.69
N ALA A 58 -9.86 -14.61 -4.93
CA ALA A 58 -9.31 -15.82 -4.33
C ALA A 58 -7.86 -16.07 -4.80
N ARG A 59 -7.57 -15.92 -6.10
CA ARG A 59 -6.20 -16.04 -6.63
C ARG A 59 -5.28 -14.99 -6.03
N LEU A 60 -5.71 -13.73 -5.94
CA LEU A 60 -4.93 -12.67 -5.30
C LEU A 60 -4.68 -12.93 -3.80
N ALA A 61 -5.64 -13.52 -3.09
CA ALA A 61 -5.45 -13.91 -1.69
C ALA A 61 -4.27 -14.89 -1.53
N GLU A 62 -4.16 -15.84 -2.46
CA GLU A 62 -3.12 -16.86 -2.47
C GLU A 62 -1.76 -16.31 -2.90
N LEU A 63 -1.74 -15.44 -3.90
CA LEU A 63 -0.51 -14.80 -4.37
C LEU A 63 0.05 -13.77 -3.38
N CYS A 64 -0.76 -13.24 -2.47
CA CYS A 64 -0.37 -12.23 -1.48
C CYS A 64 -0.26 -12.84 -0.07
N ASP A 65 0.69 -13.76 0.15
CA ASP A 65 0.98 -14.39 1.45
C ASP A 65 -0.24 -15.11 2.10
N HIS A 66 -1.07 -15.77 1.28
CA HIS A 66 -2.27 -16.52 1.74
C HIS A 66 -3.15 -15.72 2.71
N GLN A 67 -3.55 -14.51 2.31
CA GLN A 67 -4.34 -13.60 3.13
C GLN A 67 -5.85 -13.73 2.80
N PRO A 68 -6.61 -14.62 3.47
CA PRO A 68 -7.98 -15.00 3.07
C PRO A 68 -9.00 -13.85 3.16
N PHE A 69 -8.68 -12.79 3.90
CA PHE A 69 -9.55 -11.63 4.00
C PHE A 69 -9.56 -10.78 2.72
N ILE A 70 -8.63 -11.02 1.76
CA ILE A 70 -8.70 -10.45 0.41
C ILE A 70 -9.87 -11.08 -0.36
N ALA A 71 -10.00 -12.41 -0.32
CA ALA A 71 -11.05 -13.15 -1.02
C ALA A 71 -12.46 -12.77 -0.55
N THR A 72 -12.60 -12.48 0.75
CA THR A 72 -13.89 -12.19 1.40
C THR A 72 -14.22 -10.70 1.49
N ALA A 73 -13.30 -9.80 1.13
CA ALA A 73 -13.58 -8.37 1.18
C ALA A 73 -14.61 -7.96 0.12
N PRO A 74 -15.65 -7.16 0.48
CA PRO A 74 -16.65 -6.73 -0.47
C PRO A 74 -16.06 -5.82 -1.56
N VAL A 75 -15.03 -5.02 -1.25
CA VAL A 75 -14.32 -4.17 -2.20
C VAL A 75 -12.82 -4.50 -2.16
N VAL A 76 -12.24 -4.72 -3.33
CA VAL A 76 -10.80 -4.99 -3.54
C VAL A 76 -10.33 -4.08 -4.68
N LEU A 77 -9.47 -3.11 -4.36
CA LEU A 77 -8.93 -2.16 -5.33
C LEU A 77 -7.42 -2.36 -5.45
N VAL A 78 -6.90 -2.53 -6.65
CA VAL A 78 -5.45 -2.58 -6.91
C VAL A 78 -5.04 -1.27 -7.56
N PHE A 79 -4.14 -0.54 -6.91
CA PHE A 79 -3.56 0.72 -7.39
C PHE A 79 -2.25 0.39 -8.10
N LEU A 80 -2.23 0.64 -9.41
CA LEU A 80 -1.09 0.42 -10.27
C LEU A 80 -0.36 1.75 -10.48
N ALA A 81 0.96 1.74 -10.35
CA ALA A 81 1.83 2.74 -10.96
C ALA A 81 1.81 2.52 -12.48
N ASP A 82 1.25 3.47 -13.23
CA ASP A 82 0.99 3.33 -14.66
C ASP A 82 1.86 4.31 -15.45
N CYS A 83 2.98 3.81 -15.96
CA CYS A 83 3.88 4.55 -16.83
C CYS A 83 3.62 4.28 -18.32
N ALA A 84 2.64 3.45 -18.66
CA ALA A 84 2.35 3.07 -20.05
C ALA A 84 1.40 4.06 -20.75
N ARG A 85 0.51 4.71 -19.99
CA ARG A 85 -0.53 5.60 -20.54
C ARG A 85 0.03 6.80 -21.31
N TRP A 86 0.90 7.60 -20.70
CA TRP A 86 1.40 8.84 -21.29
C TRP A 86 2.27 8.65 -22.54
N PRO A 87 3.17 7.65 -22.62
CA PRO A 87 3.83 7.32 -23.88
C PRO A 87 2.86 7.05 -25.04
N GLY A 88 1.67 6.48 -24.77
CA GLY A 88 0.60 6.36 -25.74
C GLY A 88 0.09 7.71 -26.23
N VAL A 89 -0.23 8.62 -25.29
CA VAL A 89 -0.69 9.99 -25.59
C VAL A 89 0.34 10.77 -26.42
N TYR A 90 1.62 10.69 -26.05
CA TYR A 90 2.68 11.39 -26.79
C TYR A 90 2.82 10.86 -28.22
N ARG A 91 2.75 9.53 -28.42
CA ARG A 91 2.81 8.93 -29.75
C ARG A 91 1.62 9.29 -30.63
N GLU A 92 0.42 9.38 -30.06
CA GLU A 92 -0.78 9.85 -30.78
C GLU A 92 -0.62 11.28 -31.30
N ALA A 93 0.08 12.13 -30.54
CA ALA A 93 0.44 13.49 -30.98
C ALA A 93 1.62 13.54 -31.97
N GLY A 94 2.13 12.39 -32.42
CA GLY A 94 3.30 12.31 -33.32
C GLY A 94 4.64 12.56 -32.65
N CYS A 95 4.71 12.60 -31.31
CA CYS A 95 5.97 12.71 -30.58
C CYS A 95 6.68 11.35 -30.49
N ALA A 96 8.00 11.40 -30.32
CA ALA A 96 8.84 10.22 -30.04
C ALA A 96 9.33 10.28 -28.57
N PRO A 97 8.53 9.83 -27.60
CA PRO A 97 8.94 9.87 -26.19
C PRO A 97 10.08 8.90 -25.92
N ARG A 98 10.98 9.26 -25.00
CA ARG A 98 11.92 8.29 -24.41
C ARG A 98 11.14 7.18 -23.69
N PRO A 99 11.72 5.97 -23.53
CA PRO A 99 11.16 4.96 -22.63
C PRO A 99 11.00 5.50 -21.19
N ALA A 100 9.98 5.01 -20.48
CA ALA A 100 9.84 5.28 -19.05
C ALA A 100 11.03 4.65 -18.29
N GLY A 101 11.63 5.40 -17.40
CA GLY A 101 12.75 4.99 -16.57
C GLY A 101 12.39 4.96 -15.09
N ALA A 102 13.36 4.61 -14.24
CA ALA A 102 13.16 4.48 -12.79
C ALA A 102 12.56 5.75 -12.12
N GLY A 103 12.90 6.94 -12.63
CA GLY A 103 12.33 8.19 -12.15
C GLY A 103 10.82 8.30 -12.38
N ASP A 104 10.33 7.84 -13.55
CA ASP A 104 8.89 7.85 -13.86
C ASP A 104 8.15 6.84 -12.96
N LEU A 105 8.76 5.67 -12.72
CA LEU A 105 8.22 4.67 -11.79
C LEU A 105 8.08 5.22 -10.37
N PHE A 106 9.08 5.94 -9.85
CA PHE A 106 9.01 6.51 -8.51
C PHE A 106 7.89 7.56 -8.37
N LEU A 107 7.69 8.40 -9.39
CA LEU A 107 6.56 9.34 -9.43
C LEU A 107 5.22 8.60 -9.48
N ALA A 108 5.10 7.60 -10.34
CA ALA A 108 3.88 6.80 -10.48
C ALA A 108 3.51 6.03 -9.20
N LEU A 109 4.49 5.43 -8.52
CA LEU A 109 4.29 4.76 -7.22
C LEU A 109 3.80 5.73 -6.14
N ALA A 110 4.38 6.94 -6.09
CA ALA A 110 3.96 7.97 -5.15
C ALA A 110 2.51 8.42 -5.42
N ASP A 111 2.18 8.74 -6.67
CA ASP A 111 0.83 9.14 -7.09
C ASP A 111 -0.21 8.06 -6.73
N ALA A 112 0.09 6.79 -7.04
CA ALA A 112 -0.80 5.65 -6.72
C ALA A 112 -1.02 5.50 -5.21
N CYS A 113 0.01 5.65 -4.39
CA CYS A 113 -0.10 5.54 -2.94
C CYS A 113 -0.88 6.71 -2.31
N ILE A 114 -0.74 7.92 -2.84
CA ILE A 114 -1.51 9.10 -2.40
C ILE A 114 -2.98 8.92 -2.74
N ALA A 115 -3.30 8.48 -3.97
CA ALA A 115 -4.67 8.14 -4.39
C ALA A 115 -5.29 7.08 -3.49
N ALA A 116 -4.56 5.99 -3.21
CA ALA A 116 -5.00 4.95 -2.28
C ALA A 116 -5.24 5.51 -0.87
N GLN A 117 -4.40 6.43 -0.39
CA GLN A 117 -4.54 6.96 0.97
C GLN A 117 -5.78 7.87 1.10
N ASN A 118 -6.17 8.59 0.05
CA ASN A 118 -7.45 9.29 0.01
C ASN A 118 -8.62 8.32 0.13
N VAL A 119 -8.59 7.19 -0.59
CA VAL A 119 -9.60 6.12 -0.47
C VAL A 119 -9.68 5.60 0.96
N VAL A 120 -8.54 5.41 1.62
CA VAL A 120 -8.50 4.94 3.00
C VAL A 120 -9.16 5.92 3.98
N VAL A 121 -8.95 7.23 3.80
CA VAL A 121 -9.59 8.26 4.61
C VAL A 121 -11.09 8.33 4.35
N ALA A 122 -11.50 8.29 3.07
CA ALA A 122 -12.91 8.28 2.68
C ALA A 122 -13.65 7.03 3.17
N ALA A 123 -13.04 5.84 3.07
CA ALA A 123 -13.61 4.61 3.61
C ALA A 123 -13.85 4.74 5.11
N HIS A 124 -12.88 5.27 5.86
CA HIS A 124 -13.03 5.45 7.29
C HIS A 124 -14.14 6.46 7.66
N SER A 125 -14.29 7.56 6.91
CA SER A 125 -15.36 8.55 7.17
C SER A 125 -16.76 7.99 6.90
N LEU A 126 -16.88 6.99 6.03
CA LEU A 126 -18.11 6.23 5.76
C LEU A 126 -18.38 5.11 6.78
N GLY A 127 -17.52 4.94 7.79
CA GLY A 127 -17.61 3.86 8.77
C GLY A 127 -17.05 2.52 8.30
N LEU A 128 -16.44 2.46 7.10
CA LEU A 128 -15.78 1.27 6.58
C LEU A 128 -14.38 1.11 7.20
N GLY A 129 -13.92 -0.13 7.23
CA GLY A 129 -12.55 -0.51 7.53
C GLY A 129 -11.77 -0.78 6.26
N SER A 130 -10.46 -0.57 6.28
CA SER A 130 -9.57 -0.89 5.17
C SER A 130 -8.24 -1.48 5.62
N CYS A 131 -7.57 -2.20 4.72
CA CYS A 131 -6.18 -2.62 4.90
C CYS A 131 -5.41 -2.52 3.59
N TYR A 132 -4.20 -1.98 3.67
CA TYR A 132 -3.20 -2.09 2.61
C TYR A 132 -2.61 -3.49 2.58
N ILE A 133 -2.36 -3.96 1.36
CA ILE A 133 -1.63 -5.19 1.03
C ILE A 133 -0.49 -4.77 0.10
N GLY A 134 0.73 -4.77 0.65
CA GLY A 134 1.95 -4.50 -0.11
C GLY A 134 2.45 -5.75 -0.84
N ASP A 135 2.06 -6.92 -0.31
CA ASP A 135 2.41 -8.25 -0.82
C ASP A 135 1.87 -8.51 -2.25
N ILE A 136 1.04 -7.59 -2.80
CA ILE A 136 0.66 -7.57 -4.21
C ILE A 136 1.86 -7.44 -5.18
N LEU A 137 3.01 -7.03 -4.66
CA LEU A 137 4.27 -7.03 -5.41
C LEU A 137 4.88 -8.42 -5.54
N GLU A 138 4.52 -9.40 -4.71
CA GLU A 138 5.07 -10.76 -4.73
C GLU A 138 4.57 -11.57 -5.93
N ASN A 139 5.26 -12.67 -6.26
CA ASN A 139 4.86 -13.59 -7.33
C ASN A 139 4.60 -12.84 -8.66
N CYS A 140 5.51 -11.95 -9.05
CA CYS A 140 5.25 -10.93 -10.07
C CYS A 140 4.80 -11.51 -11.41
N GLU A 141 5.29 -12.67 -11.81
CA GLU A 141 4.92 -13.32 -13.05
C GLU A 141 3.43 -13.70 -13.03
N GLN A 142 2.97 -14.33 -11.95
CA GLN A 142 1.58 -14.72 -11.76
C GLN A 142 0.68 -13.50 -11.55
N VAL A 143 1.13 -12.48 -10.82
CA VAL A 143 0.35 -11.24 -10.64
C VAL A 143 0.19 -10.49 -11.96
N ARG A 144 1.24 -10.43 -12.79
CA ARG A 144 1.17 -9.83 -14.13
C ARG A 144 0.18 -10.58 -15.01
N GLU A 145 0.22 -11.91 -15.01
CA GLU A 145 -0.73 -12.74 -15.74
C GLU A 145 -2.16 -12.52 -15.25
N GLU A 146 -2.36 -12.59 -13.93
CA GLU A 146 -3.68 -12.45 -13.30
C GLU A 146 -4.31 -11.09 -13.63
N LEU A 147 -3.56 -10.01 -13.49
CA LEU A 147 -4.06 -8.65 -13.71
C LEU A 147 -3.87 -8.15 -15.15
N ALA A 148 -3.36 -9.00 -16.05
CA ALA A 148 -3.02 -8.65 -17.43
C ALA A 148 -2.17 -7.38 -17.56
N LEU A 149 -1.14 -7.24 -16.70
CA LEU A 149 -0.31 -6.04 -16.63
C LEU A 149 0.66 -5.98 -17.82
N PRO A 150 0.65 -4.88 -18.60
CA PRO A 150 1.66 -4.68 -19.63
C PRO A 150 3.01 -4.32 -19.00
N ALA A 151 4.05 -4.23 -19.84
CA ALA A 151 5.33 -3.67 -19.40
C ALA A 151 5.15 -2.24 -18.84
N GLN A 152 6.00 -1.87 -17.88
CA GLN A 152 6.01 -0.54 -17.26
C GLN A 152 4.73 -0.18 -16.47
N VAL A 153 3.97 -1.19 -16.06
CA VAL A 153 2.86 -1.06 -15.11
C VAL A 153 3.13 -1.97 -13.91
N VAL A 154 3.16 -1.38 -12.72
CA VAL A 154 3.59 -2.07 -11.49
C VAL A 154 2.54 -1.90 -10.40
N PRO A 155 2.11 -2.95 -9.68
CA PRO A 155 1.25 -2.79 -8.51
C PRO A 155 1.93 -1.99 -7.42
N ALA A 156 1.38 -0.82 -7.06
CA ALA A 156 1.88 0.00 -5.97
C ALA A 156 1.33 -0.47 -4.61
N ALA A 157 0.05 -0.83 -4.60
CA ALA A 157 -0.65 -1.32 -3.42
C ALA A 157 -1.99 -1.95 -3.79
N MET A 158 -2.48 -2.86 -2.96
CA MET A 158 -3.88 -3.29 -2.97
C MET A 158 -4.58 -2.82 -1.69
N LEU A 159 -5.83 -2.38 -1.82
CA LEU A 159 -6.73 -2.04 -0.72
C LEU A 159 -7.89 -3.03 -0.67
N VAL A 160 -8.07 -3.64 0.50
CA VAL A 160 -9.28 -4.36 0.84
C VAL A 160 -10.14 -3.48 1.74
N ILE A 161 -11.44 -3.41 1.47
CA ILE A 161 -12.37 -2.49 2.14
C ILE A 161 -13.67 -3.22 2.44
N GLY A 162 -14.23 -2.99 3.63
CA GLY A 162 -15.50 -3.57 4.06
C GLY A 162 -15.94 -3.11 5.44
N TRP A 163 -17.09 -3.60 5.90
CA TRP A 163 -17.63 -3.26 7.21
C TRP A 163 -16.84 -3.96 8.33
N PRO A 164 -16.22 -3.23 9.27
CA PRO A 164 -15.39 -3.86 10.30
C PRO A 164 -16.25 -4.58 11.32
N THR A 165 -15.82 -5.78 11.76
CA THR A 165 -16.46 -6.46 12.91
C THR A 165 -16.27 -5.66 14.21
N ARG A 166 -17.12 -5.91 15.21
CA ARG A 166 -17.00 -5.25 16.53
C ARG A 166 -15.60 -5.44 17.15
N GLN A 167 -15.02 -6.63 17.01
CA GLN A 167 -13.66 -6.91 17.48
C GLN A 167 -12.62 -6.03 16.78
N GLN A 168 -12.71 -5.87 15.46
CA GLN A 168 -11.80 -4.99 14.71
C GLN A 168 -11.99 -3.52 15.10
N GLN A 169 -13.23 -3.08 15.31
CA GLN A 169 -13.54 -1.73 15.79
C GLN A 169 -12.94 -1.45 17.17
N GLN A 170 -12.93 -2.43 18.08
CA GLN A 170 -12.40 -2.28 19.45
C GLN A 170 -10.87 -2.42 19.54
N ARG A 171 -10.21 -2.93 18.49
CA ARG A 171 -8.77 -3.21 18.53
C ARG A 171 -7.93 -1.97 18.80
N LYS A 172 -6.95 -2.03 19.70
CA LYS A 172 -6.05 -0.88 19.95
C LYS A 172 -5.25 -0.57 18.68
N LYS A 173 -5.17 0.71 18.30
CA LYS A 173 -4.32 1.16 17.19
C LYS A 173 -2.85 0.95 17.60
N PRO A 174 -2.00 0.33 16.75
CA PRO A 174 -0.60 0.09 17.12
C PRO A 174 0.15 1.41 17.36
N ALA A 175 0.95 1.46 18.44
CA ALA A 175 1.76 2.63 18.75
C ALA A 175 2.76 2.95 17.62
N ARG A 176 3.01 4.25 17.44
CA ARG A 176 4.01 4.80 16.50
C ARG A 176 5.25 5.26 17.28
N PHE A 177 6.34 5.46 16.56
CA PHE A 177 7.57 6.03 17.12
C PHE A 177 7.33 7.45 17.66
N ALA A 178 8.28 7.95 18.45
CA ALA A 178 8.25 9.33 18.93
C ALA A 178 8.54 10.27 17.76
N ARG A 179 8.06 11.52 17.86
CA ARG A 179 8.17 12.49 16.77
C ARG A 179 9.64 12.74 16.39
N ASN A 180 10.52 12.89 17.36
CA ASN A 180 11.97 13.12 17.18
C ASN A 180 12.72 11.93 16.56
N TYR A 181 12.13 10.73 16.54
CA TYR A 181 12.72 9.58 15.85
C TYR A 181 12.34 9.52 14.36
N ILE A 182 11.33 10.28 13.92
CA ILE A 182 10.81 10.27 12.54
C ILE A 182 10.97 11.63 11.84
N VAL A 183 10.89 12.73 12.60
CA VAL A 183 10.97 14.09 12.09
C VAL A 183 12.33 14.67 12.46
N ALA A 184 13.12 14.98 11.43
CA ALA A 184 14.39 15.69 11.54
C ALA A 184 14.27 17.09 10.91
N GLU A 185 15.13 18.00 11.34
CA GLU A 185 15.18 19.36 10.83
C GLU A 185 16.38 19.53 9.91
N ASN A 186 16.15 20.01 8.69
CA ASN A 186 17.14 20.33 7.66
C ASN A 186 17.95 19.16 7.08
N GLN A 187 18.46 18.24 7.90
CA GLN A 187 19.36 17.15 7.49
C GLN A 187 18.94 15.80 8.06
N TYR A 188 19.38 14.73 7.41
CA TYR A 188 19.20 13.37 7.92
C TYR A 188 20.10 13.16 9.15
N PRO A 189 19.56 12.70 10.30
CA PRO A 189 20.35 12.49 11.49
C PRO A 189 21.07 11.13 11.44
N GLU A 190 22.29 11.08 11.98
CA GLU A 190 22.91 9.80 12.31
C GLU A 190 22.30 9.27 13.61
N TYR A 191 21.88 8.01 13.60
CA TYR A 191 21.29 7.36 14.77
C TYR A 191 22.29 6.38 15.39
N THR A 192 22.43 6.45 16.72
CA THR A 192 23.21 5.47 17.48
C THR A 192 22.36 4.23 17.81
N GLY A 193 23.03 3.11 18.10
CA GLY A 193 22.35 1.89 18.57
C GLY A 193 21.49 2.12 19.83
N GLU A 194 21.94 3.00 20.73
CA GLU A 194 21.19 3.39 21.93
C GLU A 194 19.89 4.13 21.59
N GLN A 195 19.93 5.06 20.62
CA GLN A 195 18.74 5.78 20.17
C GLN A 195 17.73 4.84 19.49
N HIS A 196 18.19 3.85 18.72
CA HIS A 196 17.31 2.82 18.15
C HIS A 196 16.62 1.99 19.25
N ARG A 197 17.38 1.60 20.29
CA ARG A 197 16.85 0.85 21.44
C ARG A 197 15.80 1.66 22.19
N GLN A 198 16.15 2.87 22.60
CA GLN A 198 15.25 3.78 23.29
C GLN A 198 13.95 4.01 22.50
N ALA A 199 14.04 4.29 21.19
CA ALA A 199 12.87 4.55 20.37
C ALA A 199 11.90 3.35 20.29
N LEU A 200 12.44 2.12 20.26
CA LEU A 200 11.62 0.91 20.26
C LEU A 200 11.01 0.62 21.63
N GLU A 201 11.77 0.78 22.71
CA GLU A 201 11.28 0.65 24.09
C GLU A 201 10.14 1.64 24.37
N GLU A 202 10.34 2.93 24.06
CA GLU A 202 9.31 3.96 24.21
C GLU A 202 8.05 3.68 23.37
N ARG A 203 8.22 3.13 22.17
CA ARG A 203 7.09 2.71 21.32
C ARG A 203 6.34 1.54 21.96
N ALA A 204 7.05 0.57 22.54
CA ALA A 204 6.46 -0.58 23.21
C ALA A 204 5.70 -0.18 24.47
N THR A 205 6.28 0.68 25.32
CA THR A 205 5.62 1.23 26.51
C THR A 205 4.34 1.99 26.15
N ARG A 206 4.38 2.88 25.15
CA ARG A 206 3.16 3.55 24.62
C ARG A 206 2.14 2.55 24.06
N GLY A 207 2.63 1.44 23.51
CA GLY A 207 1.83 0.29 23.09
C GLY A 207 1.15 -0.45 24.24
N GLY A 208 1.58 -0.25 25.49
CA GLY A 208 1.13 -0.98 26.67
C GLY A 208 1.90 -2.29 26.90
N ASN A 209 3.12 -2.41 26.37
CA ASN A 209 4.01 -3.55 26.63
C ASN A 209 5.15 -3.10 27.54
N GLU A 210 4.96 -3.25 28.85
CA GLU A 210 5.95 -2.84 29.87
C GLU A 210 7.09 -3.86 30.04
N THR A 211 6.88 -5.12 29.62
CA THR A 211 7.86 -6.20 29.68
C THR A 211 8.58 -6.39 28.35
N PHE A 212 8.80 -5.30 27.61
CA PHE A 212 9.43 -5.36 26.28
C PHE A 212 10.92 -5.67 26.39
N ASP A 213 11.35 -6.77 25.77
CA ASP A 213 12.75 -7.11 25.56
C ASP A 213 13.14 -6.73 24.12
N PHE A 214 14.02 -5.74 23.98
CA PHE A 214 14.49 -5.27 22.69
C PHE A 214 15.16 -6.37 21.86
N ASP A 215 16.10 -7.11 22.45
CA ASP A 215 16.95 -8.05 21.70
C ASP A 215 16.13 -9.26 21.23
N GLN A 216 15.25 -9.76 22.09
CA GLN A 216 14.31 -10.82 21.72
C GLN A 216 13.34 -10.35 20.64
N TRP A 217 12.74 -9.16 20.81
CA TRP A 217 11.73 -8.66 19.88
C TRP A 217 12.32 -8.35 18.51
N VAL A 218 13.49 -7.70 18.45
CA VAL A 218 14.14 -7.33 17.16
C VAL A 218 14.54 -8.57 16.38
N LYS A 219 15.15 -9.58 17.02
CA LYS A 219 15.50 -10.85 16.35
C LYS A 219 14.25 -11.54 15.80
N ALA A 220 13.18 -11.63 16.60
CA ALA A 220 11.93 -12.23 16.15
C ALA A 220 11.19 -11.38 15.10
N PHE A 221 11.37 -10.06 15.08
CA PHE A 221 10.77 -9.18 14.08
C PHE A 221 11.51 -9.27 12.76
N GLU A 222 12.84 -9.22 12.78
CA GLU A 222 13.70 -9.39 11.60
C GLU A 222 13.43 -10.73 10.92
N GLN A 223 13.47 -11.84 11.66
CA GLN A 223 13.22 -13.17 11.11
C GLN A 223 11.85 -13.28 10.42
N ARG A 224 10.82 -12.64 10.99
CA ARG A 224 9.45 -12.69 10.46
C ARG A 224 9.17 -11.70 9.35
N LYS A 225 9.87 -10.57 9.27
CA LYS A 225 9.53 -9.44 8.38
C LYS A 225 10.58 -9.10 7.35
N TYR A 226 11.79 -9.58 7.51
CA TYR A 226 12.91 -9.29 6.62
C TYR A 226 13.62 -10.57 6.18
N GLY A 227 13.89 -11.48 7.12
CA GLY A 227 14.55 -12.75 6.85
C GLY A 227 13.66 -13.83 6.24
N SER A 228 12.34 -13.62 6.20
CA SER A 228 11.34 -14.59 5.75
C SER A 228 11.36 -14.81 4.23
N ASP A 229 10.87 -15.98 3.81
CA ASP A 229 10.80 -16.36 2.40
C ASP A 229 9.94 -15.39 1.59
N PHE A 230 8.79 -14.96 2.13
CA PHE A 230 7.92 -13.97 1.46
C PHE A 230 8.64 -12.62 1.25
N SER A 231 9.44 -12.15 2.22
CA SER A 231 10.17 -10.88 2.08
C SER A 231 11.26 -10.96 1.00
N ARG A 232 11.87 -12.14 0.83
CA ARG A 232 12.85 -12.41 -0.23
C ARG A 232 12.17 -12.49 -1.59
N GLU A 233 11.00 -13.13 -1.66
CA GLU A 233 10.18 -13.22 -2.86
C GLU A 233 9.69 -11.83 -3.32
N MET A 234 9.21 -11.00 -2.40
CA MET A 234 8.84 -9.60 -2.69
C MET A 234 10.02 -8.83 -3.30
N SER A 235 11.23 -9.02 -2.76
CA SER A 235 12.44 -8.35 -3.25
C SER A 235 12.84 -8.84 -4.65
N ARG A 236 12.74 -10.15 -4.91
CA ARG A 236 12.95 -10.74 -6.25
C ARG A 236 11.95 -10.19 -7.25
N SER A 237 10.67 -10.22 -6.91
CA SER A 237 9.59 -9.73 -7.75
C SER A 237 9.72 -8.23 -8.06
N ALA A 238 10.07 -7.40 -7.06
CA ALA A 238 10.33 -5.97 -7.28
C ALA A 238 11.50 -5.74 -8.25
N ALA A 239 12.57 -6.53 -8.15
CA ALA A 239 13.68 -6.47 -9.10
C ALA A 239 13.26 -6.85 -10.52
N GLU A 240 12.35 -7.81 -10.69
CA GLU A 240 11.79 -8.18 -11.99
C GLU A 240 10.95 -7.04 -12.59
N TYR A 241 10.07 -6.43 -11.81
CA TYR A 241 9.32 -5.24 -12.24
C TYR A 241 10.24 -4.10 -12.68
N LEU A 242 11.35 -3.89 -11.96
CA LEU A 242 12.29 -2.81 -12.23
C LEU A 242 13.00 -2.96 -13.59
N LYS A 243 13.16 -4.19 -14.12
CA LYS A 243 13.80 -4.42 -15.43
C LYS A 243 13.11 -3.67 -16.57
N ASP A 244 11.79 -3.48 -16.51
CA ASP A 244 11.01 -2.71 -17.49
C ASP A 244 11.45 -1.24 -17.59
N PHE A 245 12.19 -0.74 -16.60
CA PHE A 245 12.59 0.66 -16.43
C PHE A 245 14.11 0.89 -16.45
N LEU A 246 14.89 -0.20 -16.55
CA LEU A 246 16.36 -0.14 -16.56
C LEU A 246 16.95 -0.40 -17.95
N ASN A 247 16.15 -0.87 -18.90
CA ASN A 247 16.62 -1.08 -20.26
C ASN A 247 16.76 0.27 -20.97
N GLU A 248 17.97 0.83 -20.93
CA GLU A 248 18.44 1.75 -21.93
C GLU A 248 18.41 1.00 -23.27
N THR A 249 17.61 1.48 -24.23
CA THR A 249 17.93 1.22 -25.63
C THR A 249 19.36 1.72 -25.85
N GLU A 250 20.29 0.79 -26.10
CA GLU A 250 21.60 1.07 -26.69
C GLU A 250 21.49 1.98 -27.92
#